data_AF-A0A317PE96-F1
#
_entry.id   AF-A0A317PE96-F1
#
_cell.length_a   1.000
_cell.length_b   1.000
_cell.length_c   1.000
_cell.angle_alpha   90.00
_cell.angle_beta   90.00
_cell.angle_gamma   90.00
#
_symmetry.space_group_name_H-M   'P 1'
#
loop_
_entity.id
_entity.type
_entity.pdbx_description
1 polymer ?
#
loop_
_entity_poly.entity_id
_entity_poly.type
_entity_poly.pdbx_seq_one_letter_code
_entity_poly.pdbx_strand_id
1 'polypeptide(L)'
;MNISRRIFMAAMPLLPGAARARVLGGQDEAFAEIARQIGGVSSVSPYLIEAAEYEFDLAYGQAAKVEFVRAFGSGALGDRLDQANPALKAQAAFVALFLYTGEVTRDGVVSAKYYPWCLSWQAVTFATAPGACGGPGFGHWENAPQPGAM
;
A
#
# COMPACT_ATOMS: atom_id res chain seq x y z
N MET A 1 -46.45 -35.92 10.31
CA MET A 1 -45.82 -35.25 9.15
C MET A 1 -44.73 -34.33 9.66
N ASN A 2 -43.47 -34.74 9.57
CA ASN A 2 -42.32 -33.90 9.96
C ASN A 2 -41.49 -33.64 8.70
N ILE A 3 -41.63 -32.44 8.14
CA ILE A 3 -40.85 -31.98 6.99
C ILE A 3 -39.42 -31.74 7.48
N SER A 4 -38.49 -32.55 6.96
CA SER A 4 -37.08 -32.54 7.34
C SER A 4 -36.40 -31.25 6.86
N ARG A 5 -35.88 -30.46 7.82
CA ARG A 5 -35.08 -29.23 7.61
C ARG A 5 -33.80 -29.41 6.78
N ARG A 6 -33.45 -30.63 6.36
CA ARG A 6 -32.19 -30.95 5.69
C ARG A 6 -32.13 -30.62 4.19
N ILE A 7 -33.26 -30.24 3.57
CA ILE A 7 -33.29 -30.00 2.11
C ILE A 7 -32.94 -28.54 1.76
N PHE A 8 -32.93 -27.61 2.73
CA PHE A 8 -32.75 -26.18 2.43
C PHE A 8 -31.29 -25.69 2.32
N MET A 9 -30.28 -26.55 2.52
CA MET A 9 -28.85 -26.15 2.47
C MET A 9 -28.08 -26.70 1.26
N ALA A 10 -28.73 -27.40 0.32
CA ALA A 10 -28.04 -28.02 -0.82
C ALA A 10 -28.13 -27.22 -2.13
N ALA A 11 -28.66 -25.99 -2.09
CA ALA A 11 -28.81 -25.15 -3.27
C ALA A 11 -28.34 -23.71 -2.99
N MET A 12 -27.08 -23.56 -2.56
CA MET A 12 -26.38 -22.31 -2.87
C MET A 12 -25.78 -22.49 -4.27
N PRO A 13 -26.34 -21.87 -5.32
CA PRO A 13 -25.64 -21.80 -6.59
C PRO A 13 -24.28 -21.14 -6.31
N LEU A 14 -23.20 -21.80 -6.73
CA LEU A 14 -21.87 -21.22 -6.80
C LEU A 14 -21.95 -20.01 -7.74
N LEU A 15 -22.31 -18.86 -7.19
CA LEU A 15 -22.33 -17.60 -7.89
C LEU A 15 -20.89 -17.34 -8.35
N PRO A 16 -20.63 -17.21 -9.67
CA PRO A 16 -19.29 -16.97 -10.20
C PRO A 16 -18.64 -15.68 -9.64
N GLY A 17 -19.43 -14.82 -8.98
CA GLY A 17 -18.95 -13.66 -8.23
C GLY A 17 -18.12 -14.01 -6.99
N ALA A 18 -18.39 -15.12 -6.30
CA ALA A 18 -17.65 -15.47 -5.07
C ALA A 18 -16.20 -15.88 -5.37
N ALA A 19 -15.98 -16.60 -6.48
CA ALA A 19 -14.63 -16.93 -6.95
C ALA A 19 -13.86 -15.67 -7.40
N ARG A 20 -14.53 -14.73 -8.09
CA ARG A 20 -13.91 -13.45 -8.47
C ARG A 20 -13.59 -12.58 -7.25
N ALA A 21 -14.49 -12.48 -6.28
CA ALA A 21 -14.26 -11.73 -5.05
C ALA A 21 -13.11 -12.31 -4.22
N ARG A 22 -12.98 -13.65 -4.16
CA ARG A 22 -11.85 -14.30 -3.48
C ARG A 22 -10.51 -14.10 -4.19
N VAL A 23 -10.51 -14.13 -5.53
CA VAL A 23 -9.32 -13.83 -6.32
C VAL A 23 -8.93 -12.36 -6.16
N LEU A 24 -9.88 -11.43 -6.20
CA LEU A 24 -9.62 -10.01 -5.98
C LEU A 24 -9.11 -9.75 -4.56
N GLY A 25 -9.77 -10.27 -3.52
CA GLY A 25 -9.29 -10.11 -2.14
C GLY A 25 -7.88 -10.68 -1.92
N GLY A 26 -7.53 -11.78 -2.60
CA GLY A 26 -6.16 -12.31 -2.56
C GLY A 26 -5.14 -11.44 -3.32
N GLN A 27 -5.56 -10.70 -4.35
CA GLN A 27 -4.68 -9.74 -5.04
C GLN A 27 -4.46 -8.49 -4.19
N ASP A 28 -5.50 -7.99 -3.52
CA ASP A 28 -5.42 -6.80 -2.66
C ASP A 28 -4.50 -7.09 -1.45
N GLU A 29 -4.64 -8.25 -0.81
CA GLU A 29 -3.73 -8.70 0.25
C GLU A 29 -2.28 -8.86 -0.22
N ALA A 30 -2.07 -9.40 -1.42
CA ALA A 30 -0.74 -9.58 -1.99
C ALA A 30 -0.10 -8.24 -2.36
N PHE A 31 -0.87 -7.30 -2.93
CA PHE A 31 -0.40 -5.95 -3.19
C PHE A 31 0.01 -5.26 -1.89
N ALA A 32 -0.83 -5.34 -0.85
CA ALA A 32 -0.54 -4.78 0.46
C ALA A 32 0.78 -5.31 1.04
N GLU A 33 1.03 -6.62 0.90
CA GLU A 33 2.28 -7.23 1.37
C GLU A 33 3.50 -6.74 0.59
N ILE A 34 3.41 -6.68 -0.74
CA ILE A 34 4.48 -6.13 -1.58
C ILE A 34 4.75 -4.67 -1.23
N ALA A 35 3.70 -3.86 -1.02
CA ALA A 35 3.82 -2.47 -0.63
C ALA A 35 4.53 -2.30 0.73
N ARG A 36 4.25 -3.17 1.72
CA ARG A 36 5.01 -3.18 2.98
C ARG A 36 6.47 -3.54 2.79
N GLN A 37 6.76 -4.53 1.95
CA GLN A 37 8.15 -4.91 1.63
C GLN A 37 8.91 -3.77 0.94
N ILE A 38 8.27 -3.08 0.00
CA ILE A 38 8.82 -1.88 -0.66
C ILE A 38 9.05 -0.76 0.36
N GLY A 39 8.09 -0.54 1.27
CA GLY A 39 8.20 0.47 2.32
C GLY A 39 9.26 0.14 3.39
N GLY A 40 9.76 -1.10 3.43
CA GLY A 40 10.81 -1.53 4.35
C GLY A 40 10.41 -1.55 5.83
N VAL A 41 9.13 -1.32 6.16
CA VAL A 41 8.60 -1.29 7.52
C VAL A 41 7.30 -2.08 7.60
N SER A 42 7.08 -2.78 8.72
CA SER A 42 5.86 -3.57 8.93
C SER A 42 4.66 -2.74 9.38
N SER A 43 4.89 -1.52 9.86
CA SER A 43 3.89 -0.63 10.46
C SER A 43 3.29 0.40 9.51
N VAL A 44 3.29 0.13 8.19
CA VAL A 44 2.65 1.02 7.22
C VAL A 44 1.15 1.14 7.53
N SER A 45 0.65 2.37 7.60
CA SER A 45 -0.78 2.64 7.82
C SER A 45 -1.65 1.91 6.79
N PRO A 46 -2.69 1.16 7.20
CA PRO A 46 -3.62 0.52 6.26
C PRO A 46 -4.22 1.52 5.27
N TYR A 47 -4.55 2.73 5.72
CA TYR A 47 -5.04 3.81 4.84
C TYR A 47 -4.06 4.20 3.74
N LEU A 48 -2.75 4.19 4.04
CA LEU A 48 -1.74 4.50 3.04
C LEU A 48 -1.58 3.37 2.03
N ILE A 49 -1.72 2.12 2.48
CA ILE A 49 -1.69 0.95 1.59
C ILE A 49 -2.90 0.93 0.65
N GLU A 50 -4.11 1.12 1.19
CA GLU A 50 -5.34 1.23 0.39
C GLU A 50 -5.27 2.39 -0.61
N ALA A 51 -4.72 3.53 -0.19
CA ALA A 51 -4.51 4.66 -1.08
C ALA A 51 -3.45 4.38 -2.15
N ALA A 52 -2.36 3.68 -1.81
CA ALA A 52 -1.33 3.30 -2.76
C ALA A 52 -1.89 2.38 -3.84
N GLU A 53 -2.74 1.43 -3.45
CA GLU A 53 -3.42 0.53 -4.38
C GLU A 53 -4.38 1.28 -5.30
N TYR A 54 -5.22 2.15 -4.73
CA TYR A 54 -6.14 2.98 -5.50
C TYR A 54 -5.41 3.87 -6.52
N GLU A 55 -4.32 4.52 -6.09
CA GLU A 55 -3.50 5.39 -6.93
C GLU A 55 -2.72 4.61 -7.99
N PHE A 56 -2.27 3.40 -7.66
CA PHE A 56 -1.67 2.47 -8.62
C PHE A 56 -2.66 2.08 -9.71
N ASP A 57 -3.89 1.71 -9.31
CA ASP A 57 -4.94 1.32 -10.25
C ASP A 57 -5.35 2.49 -11.16
N LEU A 58 -5.33 3.72 -10.68
CA LEU A 58 -5.56 4.91 -11.51
C LEU A 58 -4.41 5.21 -12.46
N ALA A 59 -3.17 4.98 -12.05
CA ALA A 59 -1.98 5.27 -12.87
C ALA A 59 -1.72 4.20 -13.94
N TYR A 60 -1.93 2.92 -13.61
CA TYR A 60 -1.51 1.80 -14.44
C TYR A 60 -2.63 0.82 -14.81
N GLY A 61 -3.76 0.86 -14.10
CA GLY A 61 -4.90 -0.03 -14.31
C GLY A 61 -4.78 -1.40 -13.61
N GLN A 62 -5.94 -2.05 -13.45
CA GLN A 62 -6.07 -3.34 -12.77
C GLN A 62 -5.22 -4.46 -13.40
N ALA A 63 -5.08 -4.46 -14.74
CA ALA A 63 -4.27 -5.46 -15.43
C ALA A 63 -2.78 -5.36 -15.05
N ALA A 64 -2.26 -4.14 -14.92
CA ALA A 64 -0.91 -3.91 -14.44
C ALA A 64 -0.76 -4.33 -12.97
N LYS A 65 -1.79 -4.13 -12.14
CA LYS A 65 -1.76 -4.57 -10.73
C LYS A 65 -1.62 -6.09 -10.62
N VAL A 66 -2.38 -6.85 -11.42
CA VAL A 66 -2.26 -8.31 -11.47
C VAL A 66 -0.87 -8.75 -11.92
N GLU A 67 -0.30 -8.09 -12.94
CA GLU A 67 1.05 -8.39 -13.39
C GLU A 67 2.11 -8.06 -12.33
N PHE A 68 1.95 -6.92 -11.65
CA PHE A 68 2.81 -6.47 -10.57
C PHE A 68 2.80 -7.45 -9.39
N VAL A 69 1.61 -7.86 -8.93
CA VAL A 69 1.44 -8.87 -7.88
C VAL A 69 2.05 -10.21 -8.29
N ARG A 70 1.84 -10.64 -9.54
CA ARG A 70 2.48 -11.86 -10.05
C ARG A 70 4.00 -11.76 -10.10
N ALA A 71 4.54 -10.59 -10.45
CA ALA A 71 5.97 -10.38 -10.57
C ALA A 71 6.66 -10.35 -9.19
N PHE A 72 6.05 -9.71 -8.19
CA PHE A 72 6.69 -9.46 -6.89
C PHE A 72 6.12 -10.26 -5.72
N GLY A 73 5.01 -10.98 -5.89
CA GLY A 73 4.30 -11.70 -4.81
C GLY A 73 4.96 -12.99 -4.33
N SER A 74 6.15 -13.35 -4.83
CA SER A 74 6.91 -14.51 -4.34
C SER A 74 8.41 -14.27 -4.42
N GLY A 75 9.14 -14.84 -3.45
CA GLY A 75 10.59 -14.69 -3.34
C GLY A 75 11.02 -13.38 -2.68
N ALA A 76 12.33 -13.12 -2.69
CA ALA A 76 12.90 -11.89 -2.13
C ALA A 76 12.69 -10.71 -3.11
N LEU A 77 12.16 -9.59 -2.62
CA LEU A 77 11.84 -8.41 -3.43
C LEU A 77 13.06 -7.88 -4.21
N GLY A 78 14.24 -7.86 -3.60
CA GLY A 78 15.48 -7.38 -4.25
C GLY A 78 15.82 -8.14 -5.53
N ASP A 79 15.88 -9.48 -5.45
CA ASP A 79 16.18 -10.34 -6.61
C ASP A 79 15.16 -10.16 -7.73
N ARG A 80 13.88 -9.98 -7.37
CA ARG A 80 12.78 -9.77 -8.33
C ARG A 80 12.87 -8.41 -8.99
N LEU A 81 13.22 -7.37 -8.23
CA LEU A 81 13.49 -6.04 -8.78
C LEU A 81 14.64 -6.11 -9.77
N ASP A 82 15.75 -6.77 -9.47
CA ASP A 82 16.89 -6.87 -10.38
C ASP A 82 16.51 -7.49 -11.73
N GLN A 83 15.69 -8.55 -11.69
CA GLN A 83 15.20 -9.29 -12.87
C GLN A 83 14.00 -8.63 -13.57
N ALA A 84 13.35 -7.65 -12.95
CA ALA A 84 12.15 -7.04 -13.49
C ALA A 84 12.46 -6.17 -14.72
N ASN A 85 11.49 -6.14 -15.65
CA ASN A 85 11.56 -5.25 -16.80
C ASN A 85 11.45 -3.76 -16.34
N PRO A 86 11.82 -2.79 -17.19
CA PRO A 86 11.78 -1.37 -16.81
C PRO A 86 10.40 -0.87 -16.37
N ALA A 87 9.32 -1.40 -16.93
CA ALA A 87 7.96 -0.98 -16.56
C ALA A 87 7.59 -1.40 -15.13
N LEU A 88 7.91 -2.65 -14.76
CA LEU A 88 7.71 -3.16 -13.41
C LEU A 88 8.60 -2.44 -12.38
N LYS A 89 9.84 -2.10 -12.75
CA LYS A 89 10.72 -1.27 -11.92
C LYS A 89 10.13 0.13 -11.69
N ALA A 90 9.58 0.76 -12.73
CA ALA A 90 8.93 2.06 -12.61
C ALA A 90 7.68 2.00 -11.73
N GLN A 91 6.88 0.92 -11.83
CA GLN A 91 5.73 0.68 -10.96
C GLN A 91 6.14 0.50 -9.49
N ALA A 92 7.20 -0.26 -9.21
CA ALA A 92 7.72 -0.40 -7.85
C ALA A 92 8.27 0.92 -7.31
N ALA A 93 8.95 1.71 -8.13
CA ALA A 93 9.42 3.04 -7.78
C ALA A 93 8.25 4.01 -7.51
N PHE A 94 7.16 3.91 -8.27
CA PHE A 94 5.93 4.65 -7.99
C PHE A 94 5.37 4.32 -6.60
N VAL A 95 5.24 3.03 -6.28
CA VAL A 95 4.76 2.60 -4.96
C VAL A 95 5.68 3.13 -3.86
N ALA A 96 7.01 3.01 -4.02
CA ALA A 96 7.96 3.54 -3.07
C ALA A 96 7.80 5.06 -2.88
N LEU A 97 7.78 5.83 -3.98
CA LEU A 97 7.61 7.27 -3.94
C LEU A 97 6.31 7.65 -3.23
N PHE A 98 5.21 7.00 -3.58
CA PHE A 98 3.91 7.23 -2.97
C PHE A 98 3.93 6.95 -1.46
N LEU A 99 4.48 5.82 -1.03
CA LEU A 99 4.56 5.47 0.39
C LEU A 99 5.40 6.48 1.18
N TYR A 100 6.50 6.95 0.62
CA TYR A 100 7.39 7.88 1.31
C TYR A 100 6.90 9.33 1.29
N THR A 101 6.20 9.77 0.25
CA THR A 101 5.84 11.20 0.08
C THR A 101 4.35 11.47 0.28
N GLY A 102 3.49 10.48 0.01
CA GLY A 102 2.04 10.67 -0.06
C GLY A 102 1.61 11.57 -1.23
N GLU A 103 2.51 11.80 -2.20
CA GLU A 103 2.26 12.64 -3.37
C GLU A 103 1.53 11.89 -4.47
N VAL A 104 0.60 12.60 -5.12
CA VAL A 104 -0.11 12.14 -6.31
C VAL A 104 -0.01 13.18 -7.41
N THR A 105 0.21 12.71 -8.62
CA THR A 105 0.21 13.54 -9.82
C THR A 105 -1.10 13.36 -10.57
N ARG A 106 -1.78 14.47 -10.87
CA ARG A 106 -3.00 14.52 -11.70
C ARG A 106 -2.89 15.71 -12.64
N ASP A 107 -3.09 15.48 -13.93
CA ASP A 107 -3.07 16.54 -14.95
C ASP A 107 -1.80 17.42 -14.89
N GLY A 108 -0.65 16.81 -14.57
CA GLY A 108 0.64 17.49 -14.43
C GLY A 108 0.83 18.25 -13.11
N VAL A 109 -0.15 18.23 -12.20
CA VAL A 109 -0.07 18.86 -10.89
C VAL A 109 0.21 17.81 -9.81
N VAL A 110 1.29 18.01 -9.06
CA VAL A 110 1.66 17.19 -7.91
C VAL A 110 1.01 17.75 -6.64
N SER A 111 0.35 16.89 -5.87
CA SER A 111 -0.28 17.26 -4.60
C SER A 111 -0.04 16.19 -3.54
N ALA A 112 0.29 16.61 -2.31
CA ALA A 112 0.57 15.71 -1.20
C ALA A 112 -0.73 15.38 -0.41
N LYS A 113 -1.60 14.55 -0.99
CA LYS A 113 -2.92 14.23 -0.41
C LYS A 113 -2.85 13.30 0.81
N TYR A 114 -1.87 12.41 0.83
CA TYR A 114 -1.72 11.38 1.86
C TYR A 114 -0.55 11.68 2.82
N TYR A 115 -0.11 12.93 2.81
CA TYR A 115 1.07 13.43 3.52
C TYR A 115 1.13 13.07 5.02
N PRO A 116 0.05 13.11 5.82
CA PRO A 116 0.14 12.78 7.25
C PRO A 116 0.52 11.33 7.55
N TRP A 117 0.31 10.41 6.60
CA TRP A 117 0.56 8.99 6.78
C TRP A 117 1.85 8.50 6.14
N CYS A 118 2.54 9.35 5.36
CA CYS A 118 3.68 8.92 4.58
C CYS A 118 4.88 8.51 5.47
N LEU A 119 5.67 7.56 4.97
CA LEU A 119 6.75 6.95 5.72
C LEU A 119 7.90 7.91 6.04
N SER A 120 8.06 9.00 5.27
CA SER A 120 9.11 9.99 5.57
C SER A 120 8.93 10.62 6.96
N TRP A 121 7.69 10.80 7.42
CA TRP A 121 7.42 11.29 8.78
C TRP A 121 7.66 10.25 9.86
N GLN A 122 7.54 8.97 9.53
CA GLN A 122 7.85 7.88 10.46
C GLN A 122 9.37 7.63 10.54
N ALA A 123 10.11 7.97 9.48
CA ALA A 123 11.56 7.79 9.42
C ALA A 123 12.34 8.83 10.24
N VAL A 124 11.73 9.97 10.57
CA VAL A 124 12.39 11.07 11.29
C VAL A 124 11.85 11.22 12.70
N THR A 125 12.73 11.29 13.69
CA THR A 125 12.37 11.49 15.11
C THR A 125 12.32 12.96 15.52
N PHE A 126 12.89 13.85 14.71
CA PHE A 126 13.06 15.27 15.02
C PHE A 126 11.96 16.16 14.44
N ALA A 127 11.10 15.63 13.58
CA ALA A 127 10.06 16.40 12.89
C ALA A 127 8.75 15.63 12.82
N THR A 128 7.65 16.37 12.92
CA THR A 128 6.28 15.86 12.70
C THR A 128 5.72 16.47 11.43
N ALA A 129 4.73 15.83 10.82
CA ALA A 129 4.08 16.33 9.61
C ALA A 129 3.54 17.77 9.82
N PRO A 130 3.94 18.75 8.98
CA PRO A 130 3.40 20.11 9.01
C PRO A 130 1.86 20.10 8.98
N GLY A 131 1.25 20.85 9.89
CA GLY A 131 -0.22 20.90 10.06
C GLY A 131 -0.77 19.95 11.13
N ALA A 132 0.03 19.01 11.64
CA ALA A 132 -0.30 18.24 12.85
C ALA A 132 0.16 19.00 14.11
N CYS A 133 -0.51 20.12 14.44
CA CYS A 133 -0.17 20.96 15.60
C CYS A 133 -0.60 20.36 16.95
N GLY A 134 -0.66 19.04 17.11
CA GLY A 134 -1.17 18.41 18.32
C GLY A 134 -0.68 16.99 18.55
N GLY A 135 -0.27 16.72 19.78
CA GLY A 135 0.19 15.41 20.25
C GLY A 135 1.27 15.57 21.33
N PRO A 136 1.55 14.51 22.12
CA PRO A 136 2.56 14.55 23.20
C PRO A 136 4.00 14.81 22.70
N GLY A 137 4.22 14.84 21.38
CA GLY A 137 5.47 15.21 20.74
C GLY A 137 5.53 16.62 20.12
N PHE A 138 4.44 17.38 20.14
CA PHE A 138 4.53 18.76 19.63
C PHE A 138 5.47 19.58 20.54
N GLY A 139 6.57 20.14 20.01
CA GLY A 139 7.62 20.82 20.80
C GLY A 139 9.05 20.31 20.66
N HIS A 140 9.29 19.23 19.88
CA HIS A 140 10.62 18.59 19.76
C HIS A 140 11.75 19.49 19.24
N TRP A 141 11.44 20.61 18.59
CA TRP A 141 12.41 21.54 18.04
C TRP A 141 13.34 22.18 19.09
N GLU A 142 12.95 22.19 20.38
CA GLU A 142 13.86 22.58 21.46
C GLU A 142 15.01 21.58 21.67
N ASN A 143 14.87 20.32 21.21
CA ASN A 143 15.86 19.25 21.34
C ASN A 143 16.37 18.77 19.96
N ALA A 144 16.43 19.65 18.96
CA ALA A 144 16.90 19.28 17.63
C ALA A 144 18.31 18.66 17.67
N PRO A 145 18.61 17.63 16.85
CA PRO A 145 19.94 17.02 16.80
C PRO A 145 21.00 18.08 16.52
N GLN A 146 22.02 18.19 17.37
CA GLN A 146 23.14 19.07 17.10
C GLN A 146 23.96 18.49 15.91
N PRO A 147 24.30 19.31 14.91
CA PRO A 147 25.15 18.86 13.81
C PRO A 147 26.46 18.27 14.35
N GLY A 148 26.74 17.00 14.04
CA GLY A 148 27.98 16.31 14.43
C GLY A 148 27.90 15.37 15.64
N ALA A 149 26.70 15.11 16.19
CA ALA A 149 26.51 14.21 17.33
C ALA A 149 26.19 12.74 16.99
N MET A 150 26.66 12.23 15.83
CA MET A 150 26.63 10.79 15.49
C MET A 150 28.04 10.21 15.43
#